data_AF-A0A4P9CAD8-F1
#
_entry.id   AF-A0A4P9CAD8-F1
#
_cell.length_a   1.000
_cell.length_b   1.000
_cell.length_c   1.000
_cell.angle_alpha   90.00
_cell.angle_beta   90.00
_cell.angle_gamma   90.00
#
_symmetry.space_group_name_H-M   'P 1'
#
loop_
_entity.id
_entity.type
_entity.pdbx_description
1 polymer ?
#
loop_
_entity_poly.entity_id
_entity_poly.type
_entity_poly.pdbx_seq_one_letter_code
_entity_poly.pdbx_strand_id
1 'polypeptide(L)'
;MLEMLINAIEELDEEKVLKIVKRCVAAGTPPKDIWMALNKGLEKVGLRYETGEYSIADLMVVGIIFENVLEYTNMCDIYDSIEAGEFGKTMLLGTVEGDIHDIGKSIFKGAMQAGGFIVRDLGVDVKAQDFVEAAKKYKCEIIGLSAVLTDCIPSVKEVVDAFVEAGMRDQVKIIIGGCVANKTVSDFVGADAYTKSAIKGVEICQGWLKDEQK
;
A
#
# COMPACT_ATOMS: atom_id res chain seq x y z
N MET A 1 -25.26 -8.81 -4.80
CA MET A 1 -24.73 -7.65 -4.05
C MET A 1 -23.22 -7.52 -4.23
N LEU A 2 -22.43 -8.57 -3.98
CA LEU A 2 -20.97 -8.54 -4.18
C LEU A 2 -20.56 -8.18 -5.62
N GLU A 3 -21.27 -8.69 -6.63
CA GLU A 3 -20.99 -8.32 -8.03
C GLU A 3 -21.30 -6.85 -8.34
N MET A 4 -22.31 -6.28 -7.68
CA MET A 4 -22.59 -4.84 -7.78
C MET A 4 -21.50 -4.01 -7.08
N LEU A 5 -20.89 -4.54 -6.01
CA LEU A 5 -19.76 -3.90 -5.34
C LEU A 5 -18.53 -3.88 -6.22
N ILE A 6 -18.21 -5.02 -6.86
CA ILE A 6 -17.11 -5.13 -7.83
C ILE A 6 -17.26 -4.07 -8.93
N ASN A 7 -18.45 -3.99 -9.53
CA ASN A 7 -18.69 -3.03 -10.61
C ASN A 7 -18.67 -1.58 -10.11
N ALA A 8 -19.13 -1.30 -8.89
CA ALA A 8 -19.08 0.06 -8.33
C ALA A 8 -17.64 0.53 -8.06
N ILE A 9 -16.76 -0.38 -7.60
CA ILE A 9 -15.31 -0.08 -7.47
C ILE A 9 -14.69 0.11 -8.85
N GLU A 10 -15.00 -0.76 -9.81
CA GLU A 10 -14.52 -0.65 -11.18
C GLU A 10 -14.91 0.69 -11.81
N GLU A 11 -16.12 1.20 -11.52
CA GLU A 11 -16.64 2.49 -12.00
C GLU A 11 -16.13 3.71 -11.19
N LEU A 12 -15.34 3.50 -10.13
CA LEU A 12 -14.88 4.53 -9.19
C LEU A 12 -16.01 5.33 -8.53
N ASP A 13 -17.17 4.71 -8.30
CA ASP A 13 -18.36 5.33 -7.72
C ASP A 13 -18.38 5.18 -6.19
N GLU A 14 -17.74 6.11 -5.49
CA GLU A 14 -17.58 6.11 -4.02
C GLU A 14 -18.92 5.98 -3.27
N GLU A 15 -19.91 6.80 -3.63
CA GLU A 15 -21.20 6.81 -2.95
C GLU A 15 -21.90 5.45 -3.05
N LYS A 16 -21.86 4.85 -4.25
CA LYS A 16 -22.45 3.54 -4.51
C LYS A 16 -21.68 2.44 -3.79
N VAL A 17 -20.34 2.50 -3.78
CA VAL A 17 -19.49 1.58 -3.02
C VAL A 17 -19.87 1.59 -1.54
N LEU A 18 -19.84 2.76 -0.88
CA LEU A 18 -20.16 2.88 0.55
C LEU A 18 -21.58 2.39 0.85
N LYS A 19 -22.55 2.70 -0.02
CA LYS A 19 -23.94 2.24 0.13
C LYS A 19 -24.07 0.72 0.02
N ILE A 20 -23.36 0.09 -0.92
CA ILE A 20 -23.40 -1.36 -1.10
C ILE A 20 -22.70 -2.07 0.06
N VAL A 21 -21.53 -1.59 0.49
CA VAL A 21 -20.82 -2.19 1.63
C VAL A 21 -21.67 -2.14 2.90
N LYS A 22 -22.28 -0.99 3.21
CA LYS A 22 -23.22 -0.86 4.35
C LYS A 22 -24.36 -1.88 4.28
N ARG A 23 -24.92 -2.13 3.09
CA ARG A 23 -25.97 -3.14 2.89
C ARG A 23 -25.44 -4.55 3.09
N CYS A 24 -24.24 -4.87 2.59
CA CYS A 24 -23.60 -6.17 2.79
C CYS A 24 -23.39 -6.45 4.29
N VAL A 25 -22.84 -5.47 5.03
CA VAL A 25 -22.63 -5.57 6.49
C VAL A 25 -23.95 -5.75 7.22
N ALA A 26 -24.97 -4.92 6.91
CA ALA A 26 -26.29 -5.02 7.54
C ALA A 26 -27.00 -6.36 7.22
N ALA A 27 -26.72 -6.96 6.06
CA ALA A 27 -27.24 -8.27 5.67
C ALA A 27 -26.48 -9.45 6.30
N GLY A 28 -25.45 -9.21 7.11
CA GLY A 28 -24.62 -10.26 7.70
C GLY A 28 -23.74 -10.97 6.68
N THR A 29 -23.41 -10.32 5.56
CA THR A 29 -22.49 -10.88 4.57
C THR A 29 -21.13 -11.11 5.23
N PRO A 30 -20.51 -12.30 5.08
CA PRO A 30 -19.20 -12.55 5.66
C PRO A 30 -18.20 -11.47 5.23
N PRO A 31 -17.46 -10.86 6.16
CA PRO A 31 -16.52 -9.80 5.82
C PRO A 31 -15.46 -10.20 4.80
N LYS A 32 -15.02 -11.47 4.85
CA LYS A 32 -14.13 -12.10 3.87
C LYS A 32 -14.67 -11.97 2.44
N ASP A 33 -15.97 -12.15 2.23
CA ASP A 33 -16.58 -12.07 0.91
C ASP A 33 -16.68 -10.62 0.41
N ILE A 34 -16.93 -9.67 1.31
CA ILE A 34 -16.93 -8.24 0.99
C ILE A 34 -15.51 -7.82 0.58
N TRP A 35 -14.51 -8.24 1.34
CA TRP A 35 -13.10 -8.01 1.05
C TRP A 35 -12.70 -8.57 -0.32
N MET A 36 -13.05 -9.82 -0.62
CA MET A 36 -12.81 -10.43 -1.93
C MET A 36 -13.46 -9.65 -3.08
N ALA A 37 -14.65 -9.11 -2.86
CA ALA A 37 -15.34 -8.29 -3.85
C ALA A 37 -14.65 -6.93 -4.05
N LEU A 38 -14.15 -6.29 -2.99
CA LEU A 38 -13.37 -5.05 -3.10
C LEU A 38 -12.07 -5.30 -3.88
N ASN A 39 -11.32 -6.36 -3.55
CA ASN A 39 -10.09 -6.70 -4.26
C ASN A 39 -10.33 -7.04 -5.74
N LYS A 40 -11.38 -7.78 -6.06
CA LYS A 40 -11.76 -8.02 -7.47
C LYS A 40 -12.11 -6.73 -8.21
N GLY A 41 -12.70 -5.75 -7.53
CA GLY A 41 -12.91 -4.42 -8.09
C GLY A 41 -11.59 -3.72 -8.40
N LEU A 42 -10.65 -3.74 -7.45
CA LEU A 42 -9.31 -3.16 -7.60
C LEU A 42 -8.52 -3.80 -8.76
N GLU A 43 -8.57 -5.13 -8.90
CA GLU A 43 -7.94 -5.84 -10.02
C GLU A 43 -8.45 -5.34 -11.38
N LYS A 44 -9.77 -5.10 -11.50
CA LYS A 44 -10.35 -4.55 -12.73
C LYS A 44 -9.92 -3.11 -12.99
N VAL A 45 -9.80 -2.27 -11.96
CA VAL A 45 -9.25 -0.92 -12.09
C VAL A 45 -7.79 -0.97 -12.58
N GLY A 46 -6.99 -1.90 -12.05
CA GLY A 46 -5.64 -2.19 -12.54
C GLY A 46 -5.61 -2.55 -14.02
N LEU A 47 -6.51 -3.43 -14.47
CA LEU A 47 -6.62 -3.81 -15.89
C LEU A 47 -7.04 -2.63 -16.80
N ARG A 48 -7.97 -1.78 -16.35
CA ARG A 48 -8.35 -0.55 -17.06
C ARG A 48 -7.18 0.43 -17.17
N TYR A 49 -6.33 0.48 -16.16
CA TYR A 49 -5.09 1.25 -16.20
C TYR A 49 -4.09 0.69 -17.23
N GLU A 50 -3.84 -0.62 -17.21
CA GLU A 50 -2.93 -1.29 -18.14
C GLU A 50 -3.36 -1.13 -19.61
N THR A 51 -4.66 -1.13 -19.87
CA THR A 51 -5.24 -0.92 -21.20
C THR A 51 -5.29 0.55 -21.62
N GLY A 52 -4.88 1.47 -20.75
CA GLY A 52 -4.85 2.91 -21.00
C GLY A 52 -6.22 3.60 -20.90
N GLU A 53 -7.25 2.90 -20.43
CA GLU A 53 -8.57 3.47 -20.17
C GLU A 53 -8.55 4.37 -18.94
N TYR A 54 -7.79 3.99 -17.91
CA TYR A 54 -7.61 4.75 -16.67
C TYR A 54 -6.22 5.38 -16.56
N SER A 55 -6.17 6.48 -15.82
CA SER A 55 -5.00 7.30 -15.57
C SER A 55 -4.43 7.07 -14.15
N ILE A 56 -3.29 7.71 -13.87
CA ILE A 56 -2.70 7.69 -12.53
C ILE A 56 -3.62 8.37 -11.49
N ALA A 57 -4.42 9.35 -11.91
CA ALA A 57 -5.39 10.00 -11.02
C ALA A 57 -6.49 9.03 -10.60
N ASP A 58 -6.89 8.13 -11.48
CA ASP A 58 -7.92 7.11 -11.21
C ASP A 58 -7.42 6.07 -10.19
N LEU A 59 -6.13 5.71 -10.25
CA LEU A 59 -5.49 4.86 -9.24
C LEU A 59 -5.45 5.55 -7.86
N MET A 60 -5.27 6.87 -7.82
CA MET A 60 -5.36 7.63 -6.56
C MET A 60 -6.79 7.59 -6.01
N VAL A 61 -7.79 7.84 -6.86
CA VAL A 61 -9.20 7.83 -6.47
C VAL A 61 -9.61 6.48 -5.89
N VAL A 62 -9.22 5.37 -6.52
CA VAL A 62 -9.60 4.04 -6.01
C VAL A 62 -8.99 3.76 -4.63
N GLY A 63 -7.77 4.25 -4.38
CA GLY A 63 -7.14 4.15 -3.06
C GLY A 63 -7.92 4.90 -1.98
N ILE A 64 -8.38 6.12 -2.28
CA ILE A 64 -9.21 6.93 -1.38
C ILE A 64 -10.54 6.22 -1.09
N ILE A 65 -11.21 5.71 -2.12
CA ILE A 65 -12.47 4.96 -1.96
C ILE A 65 -12.26 3.76 -1.03
N PHE A 66 -11.16 3.04 -1.20
CA PHE A 66 -10.83 1.88 -0.39
C PHE A 66 -10.60 2.23 1.08
N GLU A 67 -9.87 3.33 1.35
CA GLU A 67 -9.67 3.85 2.71
C GLU A 67 -10.98 4.23 3.38
N ASN A 68 -11.83 4.97 2.66
CA ASN A 68 -13.14 5.37 3.17
C ASN A 68 -14.01 4.15 3.48
N VAL A 69 -13.94 3.08 2.68
CA VAL A 69 -14.63 1.83 2.99
C VAL A 69 -14.14 1.20 4.29
N LEU A 70 -12.82 1.12 4.50
CA LEU A 70 -12.23 0.53 5.71
C LEU A 70 -12.61 1.32 6.97
N GLU A 71 -12.53 2.65 6.92
CA GLU A 71 -12.86 3.53 8.04
C GLU A 71 -14.36 3.48 8.38
N TYR A 72 -15.24 3.58 7.37
CA TYR A 72 -16.66 3.78 7.60
C TYR A 72 -17.40 2.53 8.10
N THR A 73 -16.80 1.36 7.96
CA THR A 73 -17.49 0.07 8.18
C THR A 73 -17.01 -0.66 9.43
N ASN A 74 -16.08 -0.07 10.19
CA ASN A 74 -15.31 -0.74 11.25
C ASN A 74 -14.70 -2.06 10.76
N MET A 75 -14.49 -2.21 9.45
CA MET A 75 -13.82 -3.38 8.89
C MET A 75 -12.31 -3.34 9.14
N CYS A 76 -11.79 -2.36 9.87
CA CYS A 76 -10.44 -2.39 10.43
C CYS A 76 -10.18 -3.68 11.22
N ASP A 77 -11.15 -4.14 12.01
CA ASP A 77 -11.01 -5.40 12.78
C ASP A 77 -10.94 -6.63 11.85
N ILE A 78 -11.64 -6.57 10.72
CA ILE A 78 -11.61 -7.61 9.67
C ILE A 78 -10.29 -7.54 8.92
N TYR A 79 -9.80 -6.34 8.61
CA TYR A 79 -8.52 -6.11 7.96
C TYR A 79 -7.34 -6.57 8.84
N ASP A 80 -7.45 -6.43 10.17
CA ASP A 80 -6.49 -6.92 11.15
C ASP A 80 -6.64 -8.42 11.48
N SER A 81 -7.85 -8.99 11.36
CA SER A 81 -8.12 -10.42 11.62
C SER A 81 -8.04 -11.32 10.38
N ILE A 82 -8.04 -10.75 9.18
CA ILE A 82 -7.60 -11.42 7.97
C ILE A 82 -6.08 -11.58 8.12
N GLU A 83 -5.69 -12.72 8.70
CA GLU A 83 -4.30 -13.10 8.94
C GLU A 83 -3.44 -12.75 7.73
N ALA A 84 -2.39 -11.95 7.97
CA ALA A 84 -1.30 -11.69 7.04
C ALA A 84 -0.76 -13.04 6.53
N GLY A 85 -1.28 -13.49 5.38
CA GLY A 85 -1.10 -14.85 4.88
C GLY A 85 -2.22 -15.36 3.96
N GLU A 86 -3.51 -15.07 4.23
CA GLU A 86 -4.59 -15.59 3.38
C GLU A 86 -4.94 -14.70 2.16
N PHE A 87 -4.57 -13.41 2.16
CA PHE A 87 -5.15 -12.42 1.23
C PHE A 87 -4.17 -11.51 0.46
N GLY A 88 -2.90 -11.88 0.39
CA GLY A 88 -1.85 -11.13 -0.32
C GLY A 88 -0.81 -10.56 0.63
N LYS A 89 0.40 -10.30 0.12
CA LYS A 89 1.51 -9.79 0.93
C LYS A 89 1.26 -8.33 1.34
N THR A 90 1.55 -8.05 2.61
CA THR A 90 1.32 -6.73 3.22
C THR A 90 2.53 -5.82 3.01
N MET A 91 2.28 -4.63 2.49
CA MET A 91 3.24 -3.54 2.41
C MET A 91 3.00 -2.55 3.56
N LEU A 92 4.07 -2.14 4.23
CA LEU A 92 4.07 -0.95 5.06
C LEU A 92 4.52 0.26 4.22
N LEU A 93 3.84 1.39 4.31
CA LEU A 93 4.15 2.60 3.56
C LEU A 93 4.15 3.81 4.49
N GLY A 94 5.08 4.75 4.32
CA GLY A 94 5.08 5.99 5.10
C GLY A 94 6.01 7.05 4.53
N THR A 95 5.73 8.31 4.82
CA THR A 95 6.68 9.41 4.60
C THR A 95 7.54 9.56 5.85
N VAL A 96 8.87 9.59 5.66
CA VAL A 96 9.85 9.56 6.76
C VAL A 96 9.81 10.83 7.62
N GLU A 97 10.35 10.73 8.83
CA GLU A 97 10.47 11.84 9.79
C GLU A 97 11.10 13.10 9.17
N GLY A 98 10.48 14.24 9.45
CA GLY A 98 10.84 15.55 8.91
C GLY A 98 10.23 15.86 7.53
N ASP A 99 9.47 14.94 6.93
CA ASP A 99 8.82 15.14 5.64
C ASP A 99 7.30 14.92 5.74
N ILE A 100 6.53 15.90 5.23
CA ILE A 100 5.06 15.91 5.26
C ILE A 100 4.44 15.70 3.87
N HIS A 101 5.25 15.54 2.82
CA HIS A 101 4.73 15.39 1.47
C HIS A 101 4.15 13.99 1.24
N ASP A 102 2.91 13.94 0.77
CA ASP A 102 2.12 12.71 0.68
C ASP A 102 1.60 12.40 -0.74
N ILE A 103 1.48 13.37 -1.64
CA ILE A 103 0.85 13.17 -2.96
C ILE A 103 1.43 11.95 -3.70
N GLY A 104 2.77 11.86 -3.81
CA GLY A 104 3.43 10.73 -4.47
C GLY A 104 3.22 9.40 -3.74
N LYS A 105 3.18 9.43 -2.40
CA LYS A 105 2.89 8.28 -1.55
C LYS A 105 1.46 7.78 -1.75
N SER A 106 0.48 8.69 -1.79
CA SER A 106 -0.94 8.36 -1.99
C SER A 106 -1.20 7.78 -3.38
N ILE A 107 -0.54 8.30 -4.41
CA ILE A 107 -0.57 7.69 -5.75
C ILE A 107 -0.01 6.26 -5.70
N PHE A 108 1.14 6.08 -5.06
CA PHE A 108 1.79 4.78 -4.97
C PHE A 108 0.97 3.78 -4.16
N LYS A 109 0.33 4.22 -3.08
CA LYS A 109 -0.63 3.44 -2.29
C LYS A 109 -1.77 2.89 -3.13
N GLY A 110 -2.45 3.78 -3.87
CA GLY A 110 -3.54 3.38 -4.77
C GLY A 110 -3.09 2.43 -5.87
N ALA A 111 -1.90 2.67 -6.45
CA ALA A 111 -1.30 1.78 -7.44
C ALA A 111 -0.97 0.39 -6.86
N MET A 112 -0.42 0.32 -5.64
CA MET A 112 -0.14 -0.94 -4.95
C MET A 112 -1.43 -1.69 -4.62
N GLN A 113 -2.48 -1.00 -4.15
CA GLN A 113 -3.78 -1.61 -3.90
C GLN A 113 -4.41 -2.16 -5.19
N ALA A 114 -4.37 -1.40 -6.29
CA ALA A 114 -4.79 -1.88 -7.60
C ALA A 114 -3.96 -3.08 -8.09
N GLY A 115 -2.69 -3.14 -7.70
CA GLY A 115 -1.79 -4.28 -7.93
C GLY A 115 -2.02 -5.48 -7.01
N GLY A 116 -3.07 -5.45 -6.16
CA GLY A 116 -3.46 -6.55 -5.27
C GLY A 116 -2.74 -6.58 -3.92
N PHE A 117 -2.03 -5.52 -3.54
CA PHE A 117 -1.34 -5.45 -2.25
C PHE A 117 -2.22 -4.90 -1.13
N ILE A 118 -1.99 -5.42 0.06
CA ILE A 118 -2.52 -4.89 1.31
C ILE A 118 -1.55 -3.78 1.76
N VAL A 119 -1.95 -2.51 1.67
CA VAL A 119 -1.08 -1.37 2.05
C VAL A 119 -1.46 -0.80 3.41
N ARG A 120 -0.56 -0.93 4.37
CA ARG A 120 -0.60 -0.30 5.70
C ARG A 120 0.15 1.02 5.65
N ASP A 121 -0.58 2.13 5.59
CA ASP A 121 0.01 3.46 5.51
C ASP A 121 0.13 4.10 6.91
N LEU A 122 1.35 4.43 7.32
CA LEU A 122 1.65 5.11 8.58
C LEU A 122 1.46 6.63 8.51
N GLY A 123 1.15 7.17 7.33
CA GLY A 123 0.97 8.60 7.13
C GLY A 123 2.27 9.30 6.79
N VAL A 124 2.49 10.46 7.41
CA VAL A 124 3.64 11.33 7.19
C VAL A 124 4.35 11.66 8.49
N ASP A 125 5.58 12.17 8.39
CA ASP A 125 6.42 12.49 9.55
C ASP A 125 6.62 11.30 10.50
N VAL A 126 6.92 10.12 9.93
CA VAL A 126 6.95 8.85 10.66
C VAL A 126 8.36 8.52 11.13
N LYS A 127 8.50 8.20 12.42
CA LYS A 127 9.79 7.84 13.02
C LYS A 127 10.25 6.45 12.61
N ALA A 128 11.56 6.25 12.57
CA ALA A 128 12.17 4.97 12.23
C ALA A 128 11.65 3.78 13.08
N GLN A 129 11.46 3.98 14.38
CA GLN A 129 10.98 2.93 15.27
C GLN A 129 9.52 2.55 15.00
N ASP A 130 8.68 3.50 14.59
CA ASP A 130 7.27 3.23 14.27
C ASP A 130 7.16 2.30 13.05
N PHE A 131 8.08 2.42 12.08
CA PHE A 131 8.16 1.47 10.97
C PHE A 131 8.48 0.05 11.44
N VAL A 132 9.45 -0.11 12.34
CA VAL A 132 9.85 -1.42 12.87
C VAL A 132 8.72 -2.05 13.68
N GLU A 133 8.07 -1.28 14.55
CA GLU A 133 6.94 -1.74 15.37
C GLU A 133 5.75 -2.16 14.51
N ALA A 134 5.38 -1.34 13.52
CA ALA A 134 4.29 -1.64 12.60
C ALA A 134 4.61 -2.86 11.72
N ALA A 135 5.85 -2.99 11.23
CA ALA A 135 6.27 -4.15 10.46
C ALA A 135 6.15 -5.45 11.27
N LYS A 136 6.52 -5.42 12.56
CA LYS A 136 6.31 -6.56 13.48
C LYS A 136 4.83 -6.85 13.70
N LYS A 137 4.03 -5.82 13.96
CA LYS A 137 2.59 -5.95 14.25
C LYS A 137 1.83 -6.55 13.07
N TYR A 138 2.09 -6.05 11.87
CA TYR A 138 1.34 -6.41 10.66
C TYR A 138 2.03 -7.45 9.79
N LYS A 139 3.20 -7.96 10.23
CA LYS A 139 4.03 -8.93 9.50
C LYS A 139 4.28 -8.50 8.04
N CYS A 140 4.68 -7.23 7.87
CA CYS A 140 4.93 -6.67 6.55
C CYS A 140 6.25 -7.18 5.98
N GLU A 141 6.26 -7.56 4.71
CA GLU A 141 7.44 -8.09 4.01
C GLU A 141 8.05 -7.03 3.07
N ILE A 142 7.30 -5.96 2.80
CA ILE A 142 7.73 -4.83 1.97
C ILE A 142 7.54 -3.53 2.74
N ILE A 143 8.58 -2.69 2.77
CA ILE A 143 8.58 -1.35 3.37
C ILE A 143 8.80 -0.30 2.29
N GLY A 144 7.82 0.58 2.08
CA GLY A 144 7.92 1.73 1.20
C GLY A 144 8.21 3.00 1.98
N LEU A 145 9.29 3.68 1.62
CA LEU A 145 9.70 4.94 2.23
C LEU A 145 9.55 6.08 1.23
N SER A 146 8.71 7.07 1.54
CA SER A 146 8.57 8.29 0.75
C SER A 146 9.42 9.40 1.34
N ALA A 147 10.22 10.05 0.49
CA ALA A 147 10.97 11.26 0.83
C ALA A 147 11.09 12.21 -0.37
N VAL A 148 10.74 13.48 -0.17
CA VAL A 148 10.78 14.55 -1.18
C VAL A 148 11.94 15.50 -0.92
N LEU A 149 12.20 15.84 0.35
CA LEU A 149 13.26 16.77 0.73
C LEU A 149 14.62 16.07 0.85
N THR A 150 15.68 16.68 0.33
CA THR A 150 17.06 16.14 0.45
C THR A 150 17.52 16.04 1.89
N ASP A 151 17.03 16.94 2.75
CA ASP A 151 17.36 16.97 4.17
C ASP A 151 16.77 15.79 4.95
N CYS A 152 15.84 15.04 4.34
CA CYS A 152 15.22 13.84 4.91
C CYS A 152 15.92 12.53 4.48
N ILE A 153 16.98 12.60 3.67
CA ILE A 153 17.81 11.43 3.32
C ILE A 153 18.38 10.74 4.59
N PRO A 154 18.86 11.46 5.62
CA PRO A 154 19.25 10.84 6.88
C PRO A 154 18.11 10.05 7.54
N SER A 155 16.89 10.59 7.58
CA SER A 155 15.72 9.89 8.14
C SER A 155 15.42 8.58 7.39
N VAL A 156 15.57 8.55 6.06
CA VAL A 156 15.46 7.29 5.28
C VAL A 156 16.51 6.28 5.73
N LYS A 157 17.75 6.72 5.95
CA LYS A 157 18.82 5.85 6.45
C LYS A 157 18.54 5.34 7.86
N GLU A 158 18.05 6.20 8.75
CA GLU A 158 17.68 5.81 10.11
C GLU A 158 16.61 4.71 10.14
N VAL A 159 15.64 4.74 9.22
CA VAL A 159 14.67 3.64 9.08
C VAL A 159 15.37 2.33 8.72
N VAL A 160 16.24 2.33 7.70
CA VAL A 160 16.97 1.12 7.30
C VAL A 160 17.86 0.60 8.43
N ASP A 161 18.58 1.48 9.10
CA ASP A 161 19.45 1.14 10.23
C ASP A 161 18.62 0.59 11.41
N ALA A 162 17.43 1.13 11.68
CA ALA A 162 16.54 0.59 12.71
C ALA A 162 16.08 -0.85 12.42
N PHE A 163 15.83 -1.20 11.15
CA PHE A 163 15.56 -2.60 10.76
C PHE A 163 16.79 -3.50 10.95
N VAL A 164 18.00 -2.99 10.75
CA VAL A 164 19.26 -3.72 11.03
C VAL A 164 19.41 -3.96 12.54
N GLU A 165 19.27 -2.92 13.35
CA GLU A 165 19.36 -3.00 14.81
C GLU A 165 18.31 -3.94 15.41
N ALA A 166 17.11 -3.98 14.82
CA ALA A 166 16.04 -4.90 15.21
C ALA A 166 16.25 -6.35 14.75
N GLY A 167 17.30 -6.64 13.96
CA GLY A 167 17.55 -7.97 13.39
C GLY A 167 16.53 -8.40 12.34
N MET A 168 15.84 -7.44 11.71
CA MET A 168 14.75 -7.66 10.76
C MET A 168 15.10 -7.29 9.32
N ARG A 169 16.28 -6.71 9.07
CA ARG A 169 16.67 -6.23 7.74
C ARG A 169 16.57 -7.30 6.65
N ASP A 170 16.92 -8.54 6.96
CA ASP A 170 16.89 -9.66 6.01
C ASP A 170 15.47 -10.23 5.78
N GLN A 171 14.49 -9.83 6.60
CA GLN A 171 13.10 -10.29 6.54
C GLN A 171 12.21 -9.36 5.71
N VAL A 172 12.73 -8.20 5.30
CA VAL A 172 11.95 -7.18 4.59
C VAL A 172 12.68 -6.69 3.34
N LYS A 173 11.89 -6.30 2.34
CA LYS A 173 12.37 -5.54 1.17
C LYS A 173 12.03 -4.07 1.33
N ILE A 174 13.02 -3.20 1.18
CA ILE A 174 12.86 -1.76 1.34
C ILE A 174 12.96 -1.08 -0.03
N ILE A 175 11.92 -0.35 -0.41
CA ILE A 175 11.88 0.52 -1.60
C ILE A 175 11.81 1.98 -1.20
N ILE A 176 12.66 2.82 -1.80
CA ILE A 176 12.61 4.27 -1.61
C ILE A 176 11.93 4.97 -2.80
N GLY A 177 11.07 5.93 -2.48
CA GLY A 177 10.31 6.74 -3.43
C GLY A 177 10.53 8.24 -3.24
N GLY A 178 9.84 9.03 -4.07
CA GLY A 178 9.87 10.50 -4.01
C GLY A 178 11.03 11.15 -4.76
N CYS A 179 11.17 12.46 -4.62
CA CYS A 179 12.09 13.26 -5.45
C CYS A 179 13.56 12.89 -5.26
N VAL A 180 13.92 12.45 -4.04
CA VAL A 180 15.30 12.06 -3.70
C VAL A 180 15.67 10.68 -4.24
N ALA A 181 14.70 9.83 -4.60
CA ALA A 181 14.94 8.46 -5.01
C ALA A 181 15.84 8.36 -6.26
N ASN A 182 17.06 7.87 -6.06
CA ASN A 182 18.02 7.59 -7.12
C ASN A 182 19.01 6.52 -6.64
N LYS A 183 19.84 5.99 -7.56
CA LYS A 183 20.80 4.94 -7.26
C LYS A 183 21.75 5.32 -6.12
N THR A 184 22.33 6.51 -6.16
CA THR A 184 23.29 6.98 -5.15
C THR A 184 22.66 7.02 -3.76
N VAL A 185 21.42 7.50 -3.65
CA VAL A 185 20.69 7.52 -2.38
C VAL A 185 20.35 6.11 -1.93
N SER A 186 19.84 5.25 -2.82
CA SER A 186 19.52 3.85 -2.52
C SER A 186 20.72 3.10 -1.96
N ASP A 187 21.89 3.23 -2.62
CA ASP A 187 23.13 2.60 -2.22
C ASP A 187 23.62 3.14 -0.86
N PHE A 188 23.49 4.45 -0.63
CA PHE A 188 23.91 5.10 0.61
C PHE A 188 23.07 4.68 1.82
N VAL A 189 21.74 4.62 1.67
CA VAL A 189 20.83 4.26 2.77
C VAL A 189 20.73 2.75 2.97
N GLY A 190 21.10 1.93 1.96
CA GLY A 190 21.01 0.48 2.02
C GLY A 190 19.64 -0.10 1.65
N ALA A 191 18.88 0.60 0.80
CA ALA A 191 17.59 0.12 0.29
C ALA A 191 17.76 -0.90 -0.84
N ASP A 192 16.80 -1.81 -1.00
CA ASP A 192 16.81 -2.88 -2.02
C ASP A 192 16.43 -2.37 -3.41
N ALA A 193 15.61 -1.31 -3.46
CA ALA A 193 15.23 -0.66 -4.71
C ALA A 193 14.89 0.81 -4.50
N TYR A 194 14.85 1.54 -5.62
CA TYR A 194 14.38 2.91 -5.67
C TYR A 194 13.52 3.14 -6.93
N THR A 195 12.55 4.04 -6.84
CA THR A 195 11.77 4.45 -8.01
C THR A 195 11.23 5.87 -7.86
N LYS A 196 11.07 6.56 -8.98
CA LYS A 196 10.29 7.81 -9.08
C LYS A 196 8.91 7.61 -9.72
N SER A 197 8.60 6.37 -10.11
CA SER A 197 7.37 5.99 -10.80
C SER A 197 6.61 5.00 -9.93
N ALA A 198 5.34 5.32 -9.64
CA ALA A 198 4.44 4.44 -8.91
C ALA A 198 4.31 3.08 -9.61
N ILE A 199 4.11 3.07 -10.93
CA ILE A 199 3.97 1.86 -11.75
C ILE A 199 5.19 0.96 -11.61
N LYS A 200 6.40 1.52 -11.83
CA LYS A 200 7.64 0.74 -11.68
C LYS A 200 7.82 0.23 -10.25
N GLY A 201 7.34 0.98 -9.26
CA GLY A 201 7.33 0.53 -7.87
C GLY A 201 6.46 -0.72 -7.67
N VAL A 202 5.27 -0.74 -8.27
CA VAL A 202 4.38 -1.91 -8.25
C VAL A 202 5.07 -3.11 -8.92
N GLU A 203 5.65 -2.91 -10.11
CA GLU A 203 6.37 -3.96 -10.84
C GLU A 203 7.53 -4.56 -10.02
N ILE A 204 8.33 -3.71 -9.37
CA ILE A 204 9.42 -4.13 -8.49
C ILE A 204 8.88 -4.95 -7.31
N CYS A 205 7.84 -4.45 -6.64
CA CYS A 205 7.24 -5.14 -5.49
C CYS A 205 6.65 -6.49 -5.89
N GLN A 206 5.98 -6.58 -7.04
CA GLN A 206 5.48 -7.84 -7.59
C GLN A 206 6.61 -8.80 -7.99
N GLY A 207 7.75 -8.27 -8.46
CA GLY A 207 8.95 -9.04 -8.76
C GLY A 207 9.47 -9.78 -7.54
N TRP A 208 9.53 -9.09 -6.38
CA TRP A 208 9.94 -9.70 -5.11
C TRP A 208 9.06 -10.86 -4.67
N LEU A 209 7.77 -10.85 -5.03
CA LEU A 209 6.85 -11.97 -4.73
C LEU A 209 7.17 -13.24 -5.51
N LYS A 210 7.69 -13.10 -6.75
CA LYS A 210 7.93 -14.24 -7.65
C LYS A 210 9.21 -14.99 -7.30
N ASP A 211 10.20 -14.29 -6.73
CA ASP A 211 11.49 -14.87 -6.38
C ASP A 211 11.43 -15.75 -5.12
N GLU A 212 10.39 -15.60 -4.28
CA GLU A 212 10.18 -16.43 -3.09
C GLU A 212 9.47 -17.77 -3.36
N GLN A 213 8.95 -18.00 -4.58
CA GLN A 213 8.30 -19.26 -4.97
C GLN A 213 9.23 -20.24 -5.72
N LYS A 214 10.53 -19.96 -5.75
CA LYS A 214 11.57 -20.84 -6.33
C LYS A 214 12.45 -21.45 -5.24
#